data_AF-A0A2M9BAC8-F1
#
_entry.id   AF-A0A2M9BAC8-F1
#
_cell.length_a   1.000
_cell.length_b   1.000
_cell.length_c   1.000
_cell.angle_alpha   90.00
_cell.angle_beta   90.00
_cell.angle_gamma   90.00
#
_symmetry.space_group_name_H-M   'P 1'
#
loop_
_entity.id
_entity.type
_entity.pdbx_description
1 polymer ?
#
loop_
_entity_poly.entity_id
_entity_poly.type
_entity_poly.pdbx_seq_one_letter_code
_entity_poly.pdbx_strand_id
1 'polypeptide(L)'
;MNSYFILWPNEWCKRLAQANDAGPLQVVYGGPHISVPSLGKVMPGDLIYSVAIKDGQLFILGKLEVEQIQDADSYLKQQRVSKPDGELWDTLALPLLKQQPHLGHLIPRSCIEKAATGLGSNLRFDFSVPTAVAHMLRFGPKPGQEKELPQGKEGRVSHIGLQGHFRRLSIDSAALVATLMSEF
;
A
#
# COMPACT_ATOMS: atom_id res chain seq x y z
N MET A 1 -12.84 -6.10 12.17
CA MET A 1 -12.02 -5.17 11.38
C MET A 1 -10.57 -5.34 11.78
N ASN A 2 -9.72 -5.70 10.81
CA ASN A 2 -8.28 -5.69 10.93
C ASN A 2 -7.71 -4.46 10.22
N SER A 3 -6.45 -4.15 10.52
CA SER A 3 -5.71 -3.12 9.81
C SER A 3 -4.40 -3.70 9.28
N TYR A 4 -4.02 -3.32 8.08
CA TYR A 4 -2.86 -3.86 7.38
C TYR A 4 -1.95 -2.75 6.88
N PHE A 5 -0.65 -3.01 6.92
CA PHE A 5 0.31 -2.26 6.12
C PHE A 5 0.61 -3.00 4.82
N ILE A 6 0.74 -2.26 3.73
CA ILE A 6 1.32 -2.73 2.48
C ILE A 6 2.48 -1.83 2.06
N LEU A 7 3.66 -2.42 1.92
CA LEU A 7 4.84 -1.68 1.46
C LEU A 7 4.74 -1.41 -0.04
N TRP A 8 4.77 -0.14 -0.43
CA TRP A 8 4.94 0.30 -1.80
C TRP A 8 6.43 0.55 -2.09
N PRO A 9 6.96 0.05 -3.22
CA PRO A 9 8.35 0.33 -3.61
C PRO A 9 8.60 1.82 -3.77
N ASN A 10 9.75 2.31 -3.29
CA ASN A 10 10.09 3.75 -3.35
C ASN A 10 10.08 4.31 -4.78
N GLU A 11 10.53 3.53 -5.77
CA GLU A 11 10.46 3.94 -7.16
C GLU A 11 9.01 4.16 -7.61
N TRP A 12 8.06 3.32 -7.17
CA TRP A 12 6.64 3.53 -7.47
C TRP A 12 6.12 4.81 -6.83
N CYS A 13 6.40 5.02 -5.54
CA CYS A 13 6.01 6.24 -4.83
C CYS A 13 6.56 7.51 -5.50
N LYS A 14 7.83 7.48 -5.94
CA LYS A 14 8.47 8.58 -6.67
C LYS A 14 7.73 8.89 -7.96
N ARG A 15 7.27 7.88 -8.69
CA ARG A 15 6.53 8.05 -9.96
C ARG A 15 5.15 8.65 -9.73
N LEU A 16 4.43 8.20 -8.71
CA LEU A 16 3.15 8.78 -8.33
C LEU A 16 3.29 10.23 -7.90
N ALA A 17 4.30 10.56 -7.09
CA ALA A 17 4.61 11.93 -6.71
C ALA A 17 4.94 12.80 -7.95
N GLN A 18 5.72 12.29 -8.90
CA GLN A 18 6.03 12.98 -10.16
C GLN A 18 4.79 13.20 -11.05
N ALA A 19 3.81 12.29 -10.98
CA ALA A 19 2.54 12.41 -11.68
C ALA A 19 1.54 13.34 -10.95
N ASN A 20 1.92 13.90 -9.79
CA ASN A 20 1.04 14.67 -8.89
C ASN A 20 -0.22 13.90 -8.49
N ASP A 21 -0.10 12.59 -8.29
CA ASP A 21 -1.21 11.77 -7.81
C ASP A 21 -1.50 12.09 -6.34
N ALA A 22 -2.55 12.88 -6.11
CA ALA A 22 -3.03 13.27 -4.79
C ALA A 22 -4.16 12.36 -4.27
N GLY A 23 -4.50 11.29 -4.99
CA GLY A 23 -5.61 10.42 -4.64
C GLY A 23 -7.00 11.02 -4.96
N PRO A 24 -8.06 10.57 -4.25
CA PRO A 24 -8.04 9.65 -3.12
C PRO A 24 -7.54 8.26 -3.51
N LEU A 25 -6.99 7.51 -2.55
CA LEU A 25 -6.56 6.12 -2.74
C LEU A 25 -7.78 5.23 -3.03
N GLN A 26 -8.01 4.87 -4.28
CA GLN A 26 -9.20 4.13 -4.70
C GLN A 26 -8.98 2.62 -4.77
N VAL A 27 -7.74 2.20 -4.96
CA VAL A 27 -7.41 0.79 -5.16
C VAL A 27 -6.07 0.41 -4.54
N VAL A 28 -6.03 -0.79 -3.97
CA VAL A 28 -4.79 -1.51 -3.68
C VAL A 28 -4.86 -2.87 -4.38
N TYR A 29 -3.85 -3.14 -5.19
CA TYR A 29 -3.75 -4.41 -5.91
C TYR A 29 -3.10 -5.51 -5.07
N GLY A 30 -3.49 -6.74 -5.35
CA GLY A 30 -2.82 -7.95 -4.88
C GLY A 30 -2.57 -8.94 -5.99
N GLY A 31 -1.47 -9.67 -5.89
CA GLY A 31 -1.00 -10.61 -6.91
C GLY A 31 0.06 -11.57 -6.38
N PRO A 32 0.81 -12.24 -7.29
CA PRO A 32 1.76 -13.29 -6.92
C PRO A 32 3.14 -12.77 -6.50
N HIS A 33 3.42 -11.47 -6.69
CA HIS A 33 4.77 -10.90 -6.50
C HIS A 33 4.96 -10.29 -5.12
N ILE A 34 6.21 -10.24 -4.66
CA ILE A 34 6.56 -9.62 -3.36
C ILE A 34 6.21 -8.12 -3.33
N SER A 35 6.33 -7.45 -4.47
CA SER A 35 5.99 -6.03 -4.64
C SER A 35 4.48 -5.78 -4.67
N VAL A 36 3.67 -6.80 -4.98
CA VAL A 36 2.20 -6.72 -5.04
C VAL A 36 1.64 -8.06 -4.50
N PRO A 37 1.69 -8.26 -3.17
CA PRO A 37 1.41 -9.55 -2.56
C PRO A 37 -0.08 -9.88 -2.55
N SER A 38 -0.42 -11.12 -2.24
CA SER A 38 -1.82 -11.56 -2.23
C SER A 38 -2.67 -10.82 -1.20
N LEU A 39 -3.88 -10.42 -1.60
CA LEU A 39 -4.93 -9.87 -0.74
C LEU A 39 -5.65 -10.94 0.11
N GLY A 40 -5.25 -12.22 0.05
CA GLY A 40 -6.07 -13.35 0.52
C GLY A 40 -6.52 -13.37 2.00
N LYS A 41 -6.01 -12.50 2.87
CA LYS A 41 -6.48 -12.34 4.27
C LYS A 41 -7.28 -11.06 4.51
N VAL A 42 -7.26 -10.14 3.55
CA VAL A 42 -8.01 -8.89 3.61
C VAL A 42 -9.47 -9.19 3.28
N MET A 43 -10.38 -8.53 4.00
CA MET A 43 -11.82 -8.64 3.77
C MET A 43 -12.46 -7.25 3.72
N PRO A 44 -13.68 -7.14 3.15
CA PRO A 44 -14.51 -5.95 3.35
C PRO A 44 -14.62 -5.55 4.83
N GLY A 45 -14.52 -4.26 5.11
CA GLY A 45 -14.46 -3.67 6.45
C GLY A 45 -13.07 -3.66 7.08
N ASP A 46 -12.03 -4.17 6.42
CA ASP A 46 -10.64 -4.00 6.87
C ASP A 46 -10.05 -2.65 6.40
N LEU A 47 -9.02 -2.17 7.10
CA LEU A 47 -8.25 -0.99 6.70
C LEU A 47 -6.90 -1.40 6.10
N ILE A 48 -6.52 -0.80 4.98
CA ILE A 48 -5.20 -0.92 4.38
C ILE A 48 -4.51 0.44 4.44
N TYR A 49 -3.31 0.48 4.98
CA TYR A 49 -2.41 1.63 4.89
C TYR A 49 -1.30 1.29 3.89
N SER A 50 -1.25 2.04 2.79
CA SER A 50 -0.11 2.02 1.89
C SER A 50 1.03 2.76 2.56
N VAL A 51 2.21 2.14 2.64
CA VAL A 51 3.38 2.70 3.33
C VAL A 51 4.63 2.63 2.47
N ALA A 52 5.59 3.51 2.73
CA ALA A 52 6.93 3.46 2.13
C ALA A 52 8.00 3.52 3.22
N ILE A 53 9.21 3.05 2.91
CA ILE A 53 10.37 3.24 3.78
C ILE A 53 11.45 3.94 2.97
N LYS A 54 11.74 5.19 3.33
CA LYS A 54 12.75 6.03 2.68
C LYS A 54 13.79 6.44 3.71
N ASP A 55 15.07 6.23 3.39
CA ASP A 55 16.21 6.59 4.24
C ASP A 55 16.12 6.05 5.69
N GLY A 56 15.45 4.89 5.86
CA GLY A 56 15.24 4.27 7.16
C GLY A 56 14.07 4.83 7.97
N GLN A 57 13.22 5.65 7.38
CA GLN A 57 12.02 6.20 8.00
C GLN A 57 10.76 5.67 7.31
N LEU A 58 9.73 5.38 8.11
CA LEU A 58 8.43 4.91 7.66
C LEU A 58 7.55 6.10 7.27
N PHE A 59 6.87 6.02 6.13
CA PHE A 59 5.89 7.00 5.65
C PHE A 59 4.55 6.31 5.44
N ILE A 60 3.46 6.93 5.89
CA ILE A 60 2.12 6.51 5.50
C ILE A 60 1.74 7.32 4.27
N LEU A 61 1.31 6.62 3.22
CA LEU A 61 0.98 7.22 1.93
C LEU A 61 -0.50 7.52 1.81
N GLY A 62 -1.33 6.71 2.46
CA GLY A 62 -2.78 6.84 2.47
C GLY A 62 -3.44 5.61 3.09
N LYS A 63 -4.73 5.76 3.40
CA LYS A 63 -5.60 4.73 3.95
C LYS A 63 -6.67 4.37 2.94
N LEU A 64 -7.00 3.09 2.84
CA LEU A 64 -8.16 2.56 2.15
C LEU A 64 -9.00 1.74 3.14
N GLU A 65 -10.26 2.12 3.33
CA GLU A 65 -11.26 1.24 3.93
C GLU A 65 -11.85 0.35 2.85
N VAL A 66 -11.67 -0.97 3.00
CA VAL A 66 -12.02 -1.92 1.95
C VAL A 66 -13.53 -2.12 1.95
N GLU A 67 -14.20 -1.77 0.85
CA GLU A 67 -15.61 -2.06 0.64
C GLU A 67 -15.79 -3.35 -0.15
N GLN A 68 -14.90 -3.60 -1.10
CA GLN A 68 -15.00 -4.75 -2.00
C GLN A 68 -13.61 -5.27 -2.37
N ILE A 69 -13.53 -6.59 -2.57
CA ILE A 69 -12.41 -7.25 -3.23
C ILE A 69 -12.96 -7.90 -4.49
N GLN A 70 -12.40 -7.54 -5.65
CA GLN A 70 -12.83 -8.05 -6.94
C GLN A 70 -11.65 -8.52 -7.78
N ASP A 71 -11.96 -9.17 -8.90
CA ASP A 71 -11.00 -9.49 -9.95
C ASP A 71 -10.36 -8.21 -10.50
N ALA A 72 -9.03 -8.24 -10.64
CA ALA A 72 -8.23 -7.12 -11.09
C ALA A 72 -8.61 -6.63 -12.49
N ASP A 73 -8.77 -7.55 -13.45
CA ASP A 73 -9.08 -7.20 -14.84
C ASP A 73 -10.49 -6.60 -14.95
N SER A 74 -11.42 -7.11 -14.15
CA SER A 74 -12.78 -6.59 -14.06
C SER A 74 -12.79 -5.15 -13.53
N TYR A 75 -12.01 -4.85 -12.48
CA TYR A 75 -11.85 -3.48 -11.98
C TYR A 75 -11.24 -2.55 -13.05
N LEU A 76 -10.16 -2.98 -13.69
CA LEU A 76 -9.48 -2.20 -14.72
C LEU A 76 -10.40 -1.85 -15.90
N LYS A 77 -11.23 -2.80 -16.34
CA LYS A 77 -12.27 -2.57 -17.36
C LYS A 77 -13.28 -1.50 -16.92
N GLN A 78 -13.73 -1.52 -15.66
CA GLN A 78 -14.63 -0.50 -15.11
C GLN A 78 -13.98 0.88 -15.12
N GLN A 79 -12.69 0.96 -14.78
CA GLN A 79 -11.90 2.19 -14.80
C GLN A 79 -11.47 2.62 -16.21
N ARG A 80 -11.81 1.83 -17.25
CA ARG A 80 -11.34 2.03 -18.64
C ARG A 80 -9.81 2.10 -18.75
N VAL A 81 -9.12 1.40 -17.86
CA VAL A 81 -7.67 1.23 -17.88
C VAL A 81 -7.39 -0.12 -18.54
N SER A 82 -6.73 -0.09 -19.69
CA SER A 82 -6.39 -1.31 -20.43
C SER A 82 -4.93 -1.27 -20.86
N LYS A 83 -4.33 -2.44 -20.94
CA LYS A 83 -3.06 -2.66 -21.64
C LYS A 83 -3.33 -3.34 -22.99
N PRO A 84 -2.55 -3.06 -24.05
CA PRO A 84 -2.54 -3.86 -25.26
C PRO A 84 -2.37 -5.37 -24.99
N ASP A 85 -2.89 -6.18 -25.90
CA ASP A 85 -2.75 -7.64 -25.81
C ASP A 85 -1.28 -8.06 -25.86
N GLY A 86 -0.92 -9.05 -25.02
CA GLY A 86 0.45 -9.56 -24.91
C GLY A 86 1.41 -8.71 -24.08
N GLU A 87 1.06 -7.45 -23.77
CA GLU A 87 1.90 -6.59 -22.94
C GLU A 87 1.79 -6.89 -21.45
N LEU A 88 2.84 -6.56 -20.69
CA LEU A 88 2.89 -6.74 -19.23
C LEU A 88 2.80 -5.39 -18.51
N TRP A 89 2.16 -5.37 -17.34
CA TRP A 89 2.08 -4.16 -16.50
C TRP A 89 3.46 -3.65 -16.07
N ASP A 90 4.42 -4.56 -15.81
CA ASP A 90 5.80 -4.18 -15.48
C ASP A 90 6.47 -3.31 -16.57
N THR A 91 6.12 -3.55 -17.83
CA THR A 91 6.64 -2.79 -18.98
C THR A 91 5.84 -1.51 -19.22
N LEU A 92 4.51 -1.59 -19.09
CA LEU A 92 3.60 -0.52 -19.51
C LEU A 92 3.29 0.54 -18.45
N ALA A 93 3.39 0.20 -17.17
CA ALA A 93 2.95 1.11 -16.10
C ALA A 93 3.64 2.47 -16.20
N LEU A 94 4.96 2.48 -16.44
CA LEU A 94 5.71 3.74 -16.51
C LEU A 94 5.41 4.57 -17.78
N PRO A 95 5.43 4.00 -19.01
CA PRO A 95 4.98 4.73 -20.19
C PRO A 95 3.56 5.27 -20.05
N LEU A 96 2.63 4.45 -19.55
CA LEU A 96 1.23 4.84 -19.39
C LEU A 96 1.06 5.97 -18.38
N LEU A 97 1.72 5.90 -17.22
CA LEU A 97 1.67 6.97 -16.23
C LEU A 97 2.27 8.29 -16.75
N LYS A 98 3.31 8.23 -17.59
CA LYS A 98 3.88 9.43 -18.23
C LYS A 98 2.91 10.07 -19.23
N GLN A 99 2.19 9.25 -20.00
CA GLN A 99 1.23 9.72 -21.00
C GLN A 99 -0.08 10.17 -20.35
N GLN A 100 -0.48 9.50 -19.28
CA GLN A 100 -1.75 9.67 -18.58
C GLN A 100 -1.50 9.79 -17.07
N PRO A 101 -0.88 10.89 -16.60
CA PRO A 101 -0.51 11.05 -15.19
C PRO A 101 -1.71 11.01 -14.24
N HIS A 102 -2.88 11.43 -14.72
CA HIS A 102 -4.14 11.37 -13.99
C HIS A 102 -4.56 9.95 -13.57
N LEU A 103 -4.04 8.90 -14.22
CA LEU A 103 -4.32 7.53 -13.81
C LEU A 103 -3.62 7.16 -12.50
N GLY A 104 -2.46 7.76 -12.18
CA GLY A 104 -1.81 7.61 -10.88
C GLY A 104 -1.71 6.15 -10.40
N HIS A 105 -2.17 5.92 -9.17
CA HIS A 105 -2.24 4.63 -8.50
C HIS A 105 -3.33 3.68 -9.05
N LEU A 106 -4.20 4.16 -9.94
CA LEU A 106 -5.22 3.31 -10.58
C LEU A 106 -4.58 2.30 -11.52
N ILE A 107 -3.37 2.55 -12.02
CA ILE A 107 -2.68 1.57 -12.87
C ILE A 107 -1.92 0.55 -11.99
N PRO A 108 -1.87 -0.72 -12.41
CA PRO A 108 -1.02 -1.71 -11.76
C PRO A 108 0.45 -1.44 -12.03
N ARG A 109 1.31 -1.86 -11.09
CA ARG A 109 2.77 -1.78 -11.24
C ARG A 109 3.45 -3.11 -11.55
N SER A 110 2.69 -4.22 -11.54
CA SER A 110 3.14 -5.57 -11.90
C SER A 110 1.96 -6.48 -12.23
N CYS A 111 2.20 -7.78 -12.37
CA CYS A 111 1.11 -8.76 -12.43
C CYS A 111 0.22 -8.67 -11.18
N ILE A 112 -1.09 -8.71 -11.40
CA ILE A 112 -2.13 -8.57 -10.39
C ILE A 112 -3.23 -9.61 -10.63
N GLU A 113 -3.94 -9.96 -9.57
CA GLU A 113 -5.06 -10.92 -9.60
C GLU A 113 -6.32 -10.32 -8.97
N LYS A 114 -6.14 -9.53 -7.91
CA LYS A 114 -7.24 -8.93 -7.15
C LYS A 114 -7.04 -7.44 -6.96
N ALA A 115 -8.15 -6.72 -6.87
CA ALA A 115 -8.21 -5.32 -6.51
C ALA A 115 -9.08 -5.16 -5.26
N ALA A 116 -8.52 -4.58 -4.20
CA ALA A 116 -9.27 -4.09 -3.05
C ALA A 116 -9.64 -2.63 -3.32
N THR A 117 -10.92 -2.29 -3.23
CA THR A 117 -11.47 -0.96 -3.51
C THR A 117 -12.37 -0.50 -2.37
N GLY A 118 -12.54 0.81 -2.23
CA GLY A 118 -13.41 1.40 -1.21
C GLY A 118 -13.07 2.86 -0.92
N LEU A 119 -13.29 3.30 0.31
CA LEU A 119 -13.13 4.70 0.71
C LEU A 119 -11.69 5.03 1.09
N GLY A 120 -11.05 5.86 0.28
CA GLY A 120 -9.66 6.28 0.42
C GLY A 120 -9.48 7.64 1.08
N SER A 121 -8.37 7.82 1.80
CA SER A 121 -7.81 9.15 2.05
C SER A 121 -7.13 9.69 0.79
N ASN A 122 -6.81 10.98 0.77
CA ASN A 122 -5.84 11.53 -0.18
C ASN A 122 -4.49 10.80 -0.05
N LEU A 123 -3.67 10.91 -1.10
CA LEU A 123 -2.31 10.42 -1.08
C LEU A 123 -1.33 11.52 -0.67
N ARG A 124 -0.39 11.17 0.20
CA ARG A 124 0.71 12.02 0.65
C ARG A 124 2.02 11.26 0.52
N PHE A 125 3.10 11.97 0.22
CA PHE A 125 4.45 11.39 0.10
C PHE A 125 5.44 12.00 1.11
N ASP A 126 4.94 12.83 2.02
CA ASP A 126 5.68 13.61 3.01
C ASP A 126 5.30 13.26 4.46
N PHE A 127 4.25 12.45 4.68
CA PHE A 127 3.76 12.11 6.01
C PHE A 127 4.61 11.02 6.66
N SER A 128 5.65 11.46 7.38
CA SER A 128 6.57 10.57 8.09
C SER A 128 6.00 10.12 9.43
N VAL A 129 6.10 8.83 9.74
CA VAL A 129 5.84 8.29 11.07
C VAL A 129 7.05 8.59 11.97
N PRO A 130 6.85 9.19 13.15
CA PRO A 130 7.93 9.37 14.11
C PRO A 130 8.61 8.05 14.46
N THR A 131 9.95 8.03 14.51
CA THR A 131 10.73 6.81 14.76
C THR A 131 10.31 6.10 16.05
N ALA A 132 10.03 6.85 17.12
CA ALA A 132 9.54 6.30 18.38
C ALA A 132 8.22 5.53 18.19
N VAL A 133 7.28 6.07 17.42
CA VAL A 133 6.01 5.39 17.13
C VAL A 133 6.25 4.18 16.22
N ALA A 134 7.10 4.30 15.20
CA ALA A 134 7.42 3.19 14.30
C ALA A 134 8.02 1.99 15.05
N HIS A 135 8.81 2.22 16.11
CA HIS A 135 9.38 1.16 16.96
C HIS A 135 8.34 0.48 17.86
N MET A 136 7.23 1.15 18.16
CA MET A 136 6.13 0.57 18.93
C MET A 136 5.21 -0.31 18.08
N LEU A 137 5.30 -0.24 16.75
CA LEU A 137 4.42 -0.99 15.85
C LEU A 137 4.74 -2.49 15.91
N ARG A 138 3.68 -3.28 16.10
CA ARG A 138 3.72 -4.74 16.13
C ARG A 138 2.79 -5.33 15.07
N PHE A 139 3.25 -6.41 14.44
CA PHE A 139 2.60 -7.07 13.31
C PHE A 139 2.55 -8.57 13.53
N GLY A 140 1.46 -9.22 13.17
CA GLY A 140 1.40 -10.68 13.26
C GLY A 140 0.09 -11.26 12.81
N PRO A 141 0.03 -12.57 12.52
CA PRO A 141 -1.16 -13.19 11.95
C PRO A 141 -2.36 -13.20 12.90
N LYS A 142 -2.13 -13.17 14.22
CA LYS A 142 -3.15 -13.19 15.26
C LYS A 142 -2.61 -12.64 16.60
N PRO A 143 -3.50 -12.27 17.54
CA PRO A 143 -3.13 -11.88 18.90
C PRO A 143 -2.15 -12.86 19.55
N GLY A 144 -1.11 -12.33 20.19
CA GLY A 144 -0.06 -13.09 20.87
C GLY A 144 1.04 -13.63 19.95
N GLN A 145 0.93 -13.42 18.64
CA GLN A 145 1.97 -13.77 17.66
C GLN A 145 2.53 -12.53 16.95
N GLU A 146 2.26 -11.34 17.48
CA GLU A 146 2.80 -10.11 16.94
C GLU A 146 4.29 -9.91 17.27
N LYS A 147 5.02 -9.43 16.27
CA LYS A 147 6.44 -9.08 16.32
C LYS A 147 6.61 -7.62 15.97
N GLU A 148 7.63 -7.00 16.54
CA GLU A 148 8.02 -5.63 16.21
C GLU A 148 8.50 -5.51 14.77
N LEU A 149 8.47 -4.28 14.26
CA LEU A 149 9.10 -3.96 12.99
C LEU A 149 10.61 -4.19 13.10
N PRO A 150 11.24 -5.01 12.23
CA PRO A 150 12.68 -5.21 12.27
C PRO A 150 13.43 -3.89 12.14
N GLN A 151 14.34 -3.65 13.07
CA GLN A 151 15.22 -2.49 13.04
C GLN A 151 16.47 -2.82 12.22
N GLY A 152 16.84 -1.91 11.32
CA GLY A 152 18.14 -1.87 10.67
C GLY A 152 19.20 -1.25 11.60
N LYS A 153 20.38 -0.97 11.03
CA LYS A 153 21.47 -0.31 11.76
C LYS A 153 21.00 1.06 12.30
N GLU A 154 21.49 1.43 13.48
CA GLU A 154 21.25 2.74 14.11
C GLU A 154 19.76 3.06 14.36
N GLY A 155 18.92 2.04 14.60
CA GLY A 155 17.49 2.23 14.90
C GLY A 155 16.63 2.62 13.69
N ARG A 156 17.19 2.58 12.47
CA ARG A 156 16.43 2.80 11.23
C ARG A 156 15.41 1.70 11.02
N VAL A 157 14.26 2.04 10.44
CA VAL A 157 13.25 1.05 10.05
C VAL A 157 13.77 0.23 8.87
N SER A 158 13.70 -1.10 8.98
CA SER A 158 14.02 -2.01 7.87
C SER A 158 12.76 -2.37 7.06
N HIS A 159 12.91 -2.43 5.74
CA HIS A 159 11.84 -2.86 4.84
C HIS A 159 11.57 -4.36 4.87
N ILE A 160 12.53 -5.17 5.33
CA ILE A 160 12.46 -6.64 5.30
C ILE A 160 11.21 -7.16 6.01
N GLY A 161 10.82 -6.50 7.11
CA GLY A 161 9.64 -6.88 7.87
C GLY A 161 8.31 -6.62 7.16
N LEU A 162 8.25 -5.77 6.13
CA LEU A 162 7.01 -5.39 5.44
C LEU A 162 6.93 -5.91 4.00
N GLN A 163 8.06 -6.32 3.40
CA GLN A 163 8.09 -6.84 2.04
C GLN A 163 7.25 -8.11 1.89
N GLY A 164 6.54 -8.23 0.77
CA GLY A 164 5.93 -9.48 0.33
C GLY A 164 4.59 -9.83 0.93
N HIS A 165 4.03 -8.98 1.81
CA HIS A 165 2.77 -9.30 2.47
C HIS A 165 1.99 -8.06 2.90
N PHE A 166 0.66 -8.23 2.98
CA PHE A 166 -0.17 -7.38 3.84
C PHE A 166 0.11 -7.73 5.30
N ARG A 167 0.75 -6.81 6.03
CA ARG A 167 1.14 -7.02 7.42
C ARG A 167 0.03 -6.54 8.35
N ARG A 168 -0.69 -7.49 8.95
CA ARG A 168 -1.72 -7.19 9.94
C ARG A 168 -1.08 -6.54 11.17
N LEU A 169 -1.58 -5.37 11.53
CA LEU A 169 -1.24 -4.63 12.74
C LEU A 169 -1.85 -5.33 13.96
N SER A 170 -1.17 -5.25 15.11
CA SER A 170 -1.83 -5.50 16.40
C SER A 170 -2.94 -4.46 16.64
N ILE A 171 -3.84 -4.75 17.57
CA ILE A 171 -4.92 -3.81 17.93
C ILE A 171 -4.35 -2.47 18.39
N ASP A 172 -3.35 -2.50 19.28
CA ASP A 172 -2.70 -1.28 19.78
C ASP A 172 -1.98 -0.52 18.66
N SER A 173 -1.32 -1.23 17.74
CA SER A 173 -0.64 -0.61 16.60
C SER A 173 -1.64 0.02 15.63
N ALA A 174 -2.79 -0.62 15.42
CA ALA A 174 -3.87 -0.06 14.61
C ALA A 174 -4.44 1.22 15.24
N ALA A 175 -4.60 1.27 16.57
CA ALA A 175 -5.03 2.47 17.29
C ALA A 175 -4.00 3.60 17.22
N LEU A 176 -2.71 3.29 17.36
CA LEU A 176 -1.62 4.26 17.19
C LEU A 176 -1.63 4.85 15.77
N VAL A 177 -1.74 4.00 14.75
CA VAL A 177 -1.82 4.47 13.36
C VAL A 177 -3.08 5.30 13.12
N ALA A 178 -4.24 4.89 13.64
CA ALA A 178 -5.48 5.67 13.53
C ALA A 178 -5.35 7.06 14.16
N THR A 179 -4.61 7.19 15.27
CA THR A 179 -4.31 8.48 15.91
C THR A 179 -3.45 9.34 15.00
N LEU A 180 -2.38 8.79 14.41
CA LEU A 180 -1.56 9.52 13.44
C LEU A 180 -2.39 10.00 12.23
N MET A 181 -3.34 9.19 11.78
CA MET A 181 -4.20 9.52 10.65
C MET A 181 -5.18 10.67 10.92
N SER A 182 -5.32 11.14 12.17
CA SER A 182 -6.09 12.35 12.47
C SER A 182 -5.38 13.65 12.06
N GLU A 183 -4.06 13.59 11.87
CA GLU A 183 -3.20 14.70 11.42
C GLU A 183 -2.79 14.58 9.94
N PHE A 184 -3.36 13.58 9.24
CA PHE A 184 -2.99 13.20 7.87
C PHE A 184 -3.69 14.04 6.80
#